data_AF-A0A7H5EWB8-F1
#
_entry.id   AF-A0A7H5EWB8-F1
#
_cell.length_a   1.000
_cell.length_b   1.000
_cell.length_c   1.000
_cell.angle_alpha   90.00
_cell.angle_beta   90.00
_cell.angle_gamma   90.00
#
_symmetry.space_group_name_H-M   'P 1'
#
loop_
_entity.id
_entity.type
_entity.pdbx_description
1 polymer ?
#
loop_
_entity_poly.entity_id
_entity_poly.type
_entity_poly.pdbx_seq_one_letter_code
_entity_poly.pdbx_strand_id
1 'polypeptide(L)'
;MTPKFSLPVLLSLLMILASCTKPEIAEAQASPKIANPLKAFKKDPHEFGGWYCPDNFGFVPVDINRLDEVPVVVGHLPTEEELRNHQALIKVNPKKHPDAKHLDMGLPRVGRVFSPNKGIHELVIVIQAIATEGDVVVGYRFPNGGNGSAWLGEVELLSEDEVAALGPQPFFYKKATVKATKEDIWRAITQTDYARQLGEKFDQQAFFAADWTSDKQVRLNTETDGERAVGFVGLNFGNVYLHIDYIQNGVHYSEKLLMLENHGDKTTDLHFASGPFPDNFPTQQKKWENWFTEVVEKSQRTSLPD
;
A
#
# COMPACT_ATOMS: atom_id res chain seq x y z
N MET A 1 -34.67 -43.58 63.79
CA MET A 1 -33.64 -44.18 64.66
C MET A 1 -32.38 -43.34 64.56
N THR A 2 -32.12 -42.49 65.54
CA THR A 2 -30.77 -42.00 65.88
C THR A 2 -30.00 -43.14 66.58
N PRO A 3 -28.68 -43.04 66.85
CA PRO A 3 -27.60 -42.33 66.15
C PRO A 3 -26.36 -43.26 65.97
N LYS A 4 -25.23 -42.76 65.43
CA LYS A 4 -23.92 -42.91 66.09
C LYS A 4 -22.90 -41.93 65.51
N PHE A 5 -22.66 -40.91 66.31
CA PHE A 5 -21.47 -40.08 66.31
C PHE A 5 -20.26 -40.89 66.77
N SER A 6 -19.10 -40.64 66.18
CA SER A 6 -17.80 -40.68 66.86
C SER A 6 -16.79 -39.77 66.14
N LEU A 7 -16.63 -38.56 66.67
CA LEU A 7 -15.41 -37.72 66.61
C LEU A 7 -14.33 -38.35 67.53
N PRO A 8 -13.08 -37.85 67.64
CA PRO A 8 -12.18 -37.13 66.73
C PRO A 8 -10.75 -37.74 66.70
N VAL A 9 -9.90 -37.38 65.74
CA VAL A 9 -8.46 -37.21 66.01
C VAL A 9 -8.00 -35.91 65.37
N LEU A 10 -7.50 -35.06 66.25
CA LEU A 10 -6.96 -33.74 66.03
C LEU A 10 -5.50 -33.84 65.54
N LEU A 11 -5.07 -32.76 64.88
CA LEU A 11 -3.69 -32.23 64.90
C LEU A 11 -2.75 -32.73 63.79
N SER A 12 -2.54 -31.89 62.79
CA SER A 12 -1.26 -31.16 62.66
C SER A 12 -1.30 -30.19 61.49
N LEU A 13 -1.08 -28.92 61.80
CA LEU A 13 -0.57 -27.89 60.89
C LEU A 13 0.63 -28.43 60.10
N LEU A 14 0.67 -28.19 58.79
CA LEU A 14 1.85 -27.63 58.14
C LEU A 14 1.44 -26.96 56.82
N MET A 15 1.59 -25.63 56.79
CA MET A 15 1.53 -24.82 55.59
C MET A 15 2.75 -25.15 54.71
N ILE A 16 2.54 -25.56 53.47
CA ILE A 16 3.49 -25.36 52.38
C ILE A 16 2.72 -24.85 51.16
N LEU A 17 2.95 -23.58 50.85
CA LEU A 17 2.68 -22.98 49.55
C LEU A 17 3.67 -23.56 48.54
N ALA A 18 3.21 -24.09 47.40
CA ALA A 18 3.88 -23.97 46.11
C ALA A 18 3.08 -24.65 44.97
N SER A 19 2.57 -23.80 44.08
CA SER A 19 2.58 -23.91 42.62
C SER A 19 1.98 -25.13 41.91
N CYS A 20 0.99 -24.84 41.07
CA CYS A 20 0.45 -25.69 40.01
C CYS A 20 1.57 -26.27 39.11
N THR A 21 1.59 -27.59 38.99
CA THR A 21 2.26 -28.34 37.93
C THR A 21 1.47 -28.22 36.62
N LYS A 22 2.11 -27.66 35.58
CA LYS A 22 1.69 -27.77 34.17
C LYS A 22 2.35 -29.02 33.54
N PRO A 23 1.69 -29.70 32.59
CA PRO A 23 2.32 -30.79 31.85
C PRO A 23 3.41 -30.26 30.91
N GLU A 24 4.44 -31.09 30.79
CA GLU A 24 5.66 -30.92 30.00
C GLU A 24 5.33 -30.86 28.50
N ILE A 25 5.56 -29.69 27.89
CA ILE A 25 5.56 -29.51 26.43
C ILE A 25 7.01 -29.60 26.00
N ALA A 26 7.30 -30.53 25.09
CA ALA A 26 8.60 -30.67 24.45
C ALA A 26 9.10 -29.32 23.92
N GLU A 27 10.32 -28.95 24.31
CA GLU A 27 11.00 -27.76 23.85
C GLU A 27 11.11 -27.78 22.32
N ALA A 28 10.34 -26.91 21.67
CA ALA A 28 10.61 -26.51 20.30
C ALA A 28 12.02 -25.88 20.28
N GLN A 29 12.92 -26.46 19.49
CA GLN A 29 14.25 -25.94 19.27
C GLN A 29 14.16 -24.45 18.91
N ALA A 30 14.79 -23.63 19.74
CA ALA A 30 14.87 -22.20 19.54
C ALA A 30 15.49 -21.90 18.17
N SER A 31 14.72 -21.25 17.30
CA SER A 31 15.26 -20.54 16.14
C SER A 31 16.42 -19.64 16.59
N PRO A 32 17.51 -19.57 15.81
CA PRO A 32 18.68 -18.80 16.22
C PRO A 32 18.28 -17.34 16.41
N LYS A 33 18.50 -16.82 17.63
CA LYS A 33 18.42 -15.40 17.93
C LYS A 33 19.35 -14.67 16.97
N ILE A 34 18.78 -13.90 16.05
CA ILE A 34 19.52 -12.92 15.26
C ILE A 34 20.17 -11.96 16.25
N ALA A 35 21.49 -12.06 16.36
CA ALA A 35 22.29 -11.14 17.14
C ALA A 35 22.30 -9.78 16.43
N ASN A 36 21.97 -8.75 17.21
CA ASN A 36 21.80 -7.33 16.87
C ASN A 36 20.51 -6.95 16.13
N PRO A 37 19.61 -6.15 16.75
CA PRO A 37 18.73 -5.32 15.94
C PRO A 37 19.64 -4.41 15.12
N LEU A 38 19.53 -4.46 13.79
CA LEU A 38 20.12 -3.46 12.91
C LEU A 38 19.68 -2.10 13.45
N LYS A 39 20.64 -1.35 14.01
CA LYS A 39 20.44 0.07 14.29
C LYS A 39 19.95 0.68 12.98
N ALA A 40 18.74 1.22 12.98
CA ALA A 40 18.26 2.07 11.91
C ALA A 40 19.24 3.24 11.77
N PHE A 41 20.17 3.14 10.84
CA PHE A 41 20.93 4.29 10.39
C PHE A 41 19.90 5.19 9.71
N LYS A 42 19.60 6.35 10.30
CA LYS A 42 19.00 7.46 9.55
C LYS A 42 20.01 7.82 8.46
N LYS A 43 19.90 7.20 7.29
CA LYS A 43 20.50 7.73 6.07
C LYS A 43 19.63 8.91 5.65
N ASP A 44 20.25 10.04 5.36
CA ASP A 44 19.53 11.15 4.73
C ASP A 44 18.85 10.63 3.45
N PRO A 45 17.67 11.17 3.07
CA PRO A 45 17.04 10.85 1.81
C PRO A 45 18.06 10.99 0.67
N HIS A 46 18.13 10.01 -0.23
CA HIS A 46 19.12 10.05 -1.29
C HIS A 46 18.90 11.26 -2.21
N GLU A 47 20.00 11.89 -2.66
CA GLU A 47 19.93 13.14 -3.45
C GLU A 47 19.61 12.89 -4.94
N PHE A 48 19.53 11.62 -5.35
CA PHE A 48 19.28 11.23 -6.73
C PHE A 48 17.79 11.34 -7.03
N GLY A 49 17.45 12.18 -8.01
CA GLY A 49 16.12 12.41 -8.57
C GLY A 49 14.97 11.68 -7.88
N GLY A 50 14.37 12.32 -6.88
CA GLY A 50 13.10 11.89 -6.31
C GLY A 50 11.96 12.55 -7.10
N TRP A 51 11.21 11.78 -7.87
CA TRP A 51 9.86 12.19 -8.22
C TRP A 51 9.00 12.07 -6.96
N TYR A 52 8.92 13.14 -6.18
CA TYR A 52 7.91 13.29 -5.13
C TYR A 52 6.56 13.57 -5.81
N CYS A 53 5.97 12.55 -6.42
CA CYS A 53 4.59 12.59 -6.86
C CYS A 53 3.84 11.49 -6.13
N PRO A 54 2.78 11.82 -5.38
CA PRO A 54 2.20 10.96 -4.35
C PRO A 54 1.54 9.69 -4.86
N ASP A 55 1.37 9.58 -6.18
CA ASP A 55 1.25 8.34 -6.92
C ASP A 55 1.15 8.76 -8.39
N ASN A 56 2.27 8.73 -9.11
CA ASN A 56 2.21 8.93 -10.54
C ASN A 56 1.56 7.69 -11.16
N PHE A 57 0.25 7.73 -11.41
CA PHE A 57 -0.50 6.67 -12.10
C PHE A 57 -0.01 6.39 -13.55
N GLY A 58 1.03 7.09 -14.03
CA GLY A 58 1.85 6.57 -15.11
C GLY A 58 2.48 5.20 -14.80
N PHE A 59 2.73 4.90 -13.52
CA PHE A 59 2.99 3.56 -13.01
C PHE A 59 1.66 2.91 -12.59
N VAL A 60 0.97 2.32 -13.56
CA VAL A 60 -0.32 1.65 -13.33
C VAL A 60 -0.17 0.40 -12.44
N PRO A 61 -1.23 -0.17 -11.87
CA PRO A 61 -1.14 -1.45 -11.17
C PRO A 61 -0.64 -2.58 -12.08
N VAL A 62 0.07 -3.55 -11.50
CA VAL A 62 0.59 -4.73 -12.20
C VAL A 62 0.44 -5.97 -11.34
N ASP A 63 0.07 -7.08 -11.98
CA ASP A 63 0.02 -8.39 -11.33
C ASP A 63 1.44 -8.94 -11.20
N ILE A 64 1.77 -9.49 -10.02
CA ILE A 64 3.04 -10.14 -9.73
C ILE A 64 3.30 -11.34 -10.66
N ASN A 65 2.26 -11.97 -11.23
CA ASN A 65 2.45 -13.03 -12.21
C ASN A 65 2.81 -12.53 -13.63
N ARG A 66 2.86 -11.21 -13.84
CA ARG A 66 3.17 -10.57 -15.13
C ARG A 66 4.38 -9.64 -15.02
N LEU A 67 5.37 -10.04 -14.21
CA LEU A 67 6.60 -9.27 -14.00
C LEU A 67 7.40 -9.06 -15.29
N ASP A 68 7.35 -10.01 -16.21
CA ASP A 68 7.98 -9.93 -17.53
C ASP A 68 7.43 -8.79 -18.40
N GLU A 69 6.24 -8.29 -18.08
CA GLU A 69 5.65 -7.12 -18.76
C GLU A 69 6.03 -5.79 -18.11
N VAL A 70 6.69 -5.80 -16.96
CA VAL A 70 7.10 -4.58 -16.26
C VAL A 70 8.29 -3.96 -17.00
N PRO A 71 8.18 -2.72 -17.50
CA PRO A 71 9.30 -2.04 -18.14
C PRO A 71 10.42 -1.81 -17.13
N VAL A 72 11.65 -2.05 -17.57
CA VAL A 72 12.87 -1.86 -16.78
C VAL A 72 13.96 -1.21 -17.63
N VAL A 73 14.83 -0.44 -16.98
CA VAL A 73 16.01 0.14 -17.62
C VAL A 73 17.21 -0.76 -17.36
N VAL A 74 17.79 -1.31 -18.43
CA VAL A 74 18.89 -2.29 -18.37
C VAL A 74 20.08 -1.79 -19.19
N GLY A 75 21.26 -1.80 -18.57
CA GLY A 75 22.54 -1.54 -19.27
C GLY A 75 22.95 -0.07 -19.40
N HIS A 76 22.09 0.89 -19.03
CA HIS A 76 22.38 2.33 -19.07
C HIS A 76 21.68 3.11 -17.95
N LEU A 77 22.12 4.36 -17.73
CA LEU A 77 21.37 5.31 -16.90
C LEU A 77 20.14 5.80 -17.67
N PRO A 78 18.99 6.03 -17.03
CA PRO A 78 17.79 6.37 -17.77
C PRO A 78 17.89 7.67 -18.56
N THR A 79 17.21 7.65 -19.70
CA THR A 79 16.96 8.79 -20.58
C THR A 79 15.73 9.59 -20.12
N GLU A 80 15.60 10.83 -20.63
CA GLU A 80 14.38 11.63 -20.40
C GLU A 80 13.11 10.95 -20.92
N GLU A 81 13.22 10.19 -22.01
CA GLU A 81 12.07 9.52 -22.60
C GLU A 81 11.58 8.37 -21.71
N GLU A 82 12.49 7.57 -21.16
CA GLU A 82 12.15 6.50 -20.21
C GLU A 82 11.52 7.06 -18.92
N LEU A 83 11.97 8.23 -18.46
CA LEU A 83 11.35 8.94 -17.33
C LEU A 83 9.94 9.42 -17.69
N ARG A 84 9.75 10.03 -18.87
CA ARG A 84 8.44 10.53 -19.33
C ARG A 84 7.43 9.41 -19.59
N ASN A 85 7.90 8.25 -20.04
CA ASN A 85 7.07 7.09 -20.37
C ASN A 85 6.95 6.10 -19.20
N HIS A 86 7.37 6.49 -17.99
CA HIS A 86 7.22 5.70 -16.76
C HIS A 86 7.93 4.34 -16.76
N GLN A 87 9.07 4.25 -17.46
CA GLN A 87 9.97 3.08 -17.42
C GLN A 87 11.04 3.23 -16.33
N ALA A 88 11.35 4.47 -15.95
CA ALA A 88 12.23 4.81 -14.84
C ALA A 88 11.67 6.01 -14.07
N LEU A 89 12.23 6.27 -12.89
CA LEU A 89 11.85 7.44 -12.08
C LEU A 89 13.04 8.27 -11.59
N ILE A 90 14.22 7.66 -11.45
CA ILE A 90 15.40 8.37 -10.95
C ILE A 90 16.21 8.89 -12.13
N LYS A 91 16.32 10.22 -12.20
CA LYS A 91 17.24 10.92 -13.10
C LYS A 91 18.54 11.24 -12.39
N VAL A 92 19.65 10.78 -12.95
CA VAL A 92 20.98 11.11 -12.44
C VAL A 92 21.54 12.30 -13.19
N ASN A 93 22.13 13.27 -12.47
CA ASN A 93 22.91 14.33 -13.10
C ASN A 93 24.38 13.88 -13.23
N PRO A 94 24.86 13.55 -14.44
CA PRO A 94 26.22 13.02 -14.63
C PRO A 94 27.31 14.05 -14.32
N LYS A 95 27.00 15.35 -14.26
CA LYS A 95 27.96 16.38 -13.82
C LYS A 95 28.17 16.36 -12.30
N LYS A 96 27.14 15.97 -11.55
CA LYS A 96 27.19 15.88 -10.09
C LYS A 96 27.66 14.50 -9.61
N HIS A 97 27.32 13.46 -10.36
CA HIS A 97 27.62 12.06 -10.05
C HIS A 97 28.25 11.40 -11.30
N PRO A 98 29.51 11.73 -11.62
CA PRO A 98 30.17 11.27 -12.84
C PRO A 98 30.51 9.77 -12.85
N ASP A 99 30.54 9.16 -11.67
CA ASP A 99 30.79 7.76 -11.39
C ASP A 99 29.51 6.89 -11.43
N ALA A 100 28.35 7.54 -11.42
CA ALA A 100 27.07 6.85 -11.35
C ALA A 100 26.88 5.96 -12.58
N LYS A 101 26.46 4.72 -12.33
CA LYS A 101 26.29 3.73 -13.39
C LYS A 101 25.11 2.82 -13.08
N HIS A 102 24.53 2.27 -14.13
CA HIS A 102 23.56 1.20 -14.00
C HIS A 102 24.18 0.01 -13.23
N LEU A 103 23.39 -0.58 -12.34
CA LEU A 103 23.72 -1.86 -11.71
C LEU A 103 22.83 -2.95 -12.31
N ASP A 104 23.47 -3.93 -12.94
CA ASP A 104 22.77 -5.14 -13.36
C ASP A 104 22.56 -6.07 -12.16
N MET A 105 21.30 -6.38 -11.88
CA MET A 105 20.88 -7.27 -10.79
C MET A 105 19.69 -8.16 -11.19
N GLY A 106 19.50 -8.36 -12.50
CA GLY A 106 18.40 -9.16 -13.06
C GLY A 106 17.03 -8.53 -12.81
N LEU A 107 16.83 -7.28 -13.24
CA LEU A 107 15.56 -6.58 -13.12
C LEU A 107 14.50 -7.12 -14.10
N PRO A 108 13.19 -7.05 -13.77
CA PRO A 108 12.62 -6.54 -12.52
C PRO A 108 12.81 -7.52 -11.34
N ARG A 109 12.85 -6.99 -10.11
CA ARG A 109 12.97 -7.79 -8.88
C ARG A 109 11.90 -7.43 -7.88
N VAL A 110 11.28 -8.42 -7.25
CA VAL A 110 10.29 -8.17 -6.19
C VAL A 110 10.99 -8.04 -4.85
N GLY A 111 10.52 -7.11 -4.03
CA GLY A 111 11.01 -6.92 -2.67
C GLY A 111 9.96 -6.31 -1.76
N ARG A 112 10.37 -5.99 -0.54
CA ARG A 112 9.57 -5.24 0.43
C ARG A 112 10.30 -4.02 0.91
N VAL A 113 9.57 -2.92 1.09
CA VAL A 113 10.07 -1.70 1.75
C VAL A 113 9.24 -1.44 3.00
N PHE A 114 9.89 -1.12 4.11
CA PHE A 114 9.16 -0.74 5.31
C PHE A 114 8.67 0.71 5.20
N SER A 115 7.39 0.92 5.48
CA SER A 115 6.71 2.21 5.45
C SER A 115 6.46 2.67 6.88
N PRO A 116 7.32 3.56 7.45
CA PRO A 116 7.23 3.92 8.87
C PRO A 116 5.92 4.62 9.22
N ASN A 117 5.38 5.40 8.27
CA ASN A 117 4.12 6.13 8.45
C ASN A 117 2.91 5.20 8.58
N LYS A 118 2.98 4.00 7.98
CA LYS A 118 1.89 3.02 7.93
C LYS A 118 2.14 1.83 8.86
N GLY A 119 3.39 1.62 9.27
CA GLY A 119 3.83 0.46 10.05
C GLY A 119 3.75 -0.85 9.27
N ILE A 120 3.97 -0.84 7.96
CA ILE A 120 3.84 -2.02 7.08
C ILE A 120 5.05 -2.23 6.20
N HIS A 121 5.28 -3.48 5.80
CA HIS A 121 6.16 -3.82 4.69
C HIS A 121 5.35 -3.83 3.40
N GLU A 122 5.54 -2.83 2.56
CA GLU A 122 4.87 -2.71 1.26
C GLU A 122 5.62 -3.55 0.23
N LEU A 123 4.88 -4.36 -0.54
CA LEU A 123 5.43 -5.10 -1.68
C LEU A 123 5.82 -4.11 -2.78
N VAL A 124 7.01 -4.28 -3.36
CA VAL A 124 7.53 -3.43 -4.44
C VAL A 124 8.13 -4.27 -5.56
N ILE A 125 8.17 -3.67 -6.75
CA ILE A 125 8.87 -4.21 -7.92
C ILE A 125 9.97 -3.22 -8.27
N VAL A 126 11.21 -3.59 -7.99
CA VAL A 126 12.40 -2.83 -8.38
C VAL A 126 12.55 -2.90 -9.90
N ILE A 127 12.61 -1.72 -10.52
CA ILE A 127 12.68 -1.54 -11.99
C ILE A 127 13.93 -0.80 -12.44
N GLN A 128 14.69 -0.27 -11.48
CA GLN A 128 15.87 0.54 -11.73
C GLN A 128 16.86 0.34 -10.58
N ALA A 129 18.15 0.20 -10.90
CA ALA A 129 19.23 0.18 -9.91
C ALA A 129 20.43 0.99 -10.41
N ILE A 130 20.90 1.93 -9.59
CA ILE A 130 22.01 2.83 -9.91
C ILE A 130 23.05 2.72 -8.80
N ALA A 131 24.26 2.30 -9.16
CA ALA A 131 25.42 2.34 -8.29
C ALA A 131 26.08 3.73 -8.33
N THR A 132 26.56 4.18 -7.18
CA THR A 132 27.26 5.45 -6.95
C THR A 132 28.45 5.21 -6.01
N GLU A 133 29.31 6.22 -5.75
CA GLU A 133 30.60 6.06 -5.04
C GLU A 133 30.54 5.31 -3.69
N GLY A 134 29.37 5.23 -3.04
CA GLY A 134 29.23 4.53 -1.75
C GLY A 134 27.95 3.72 -1.53
N ASP A 135 27.00 3.69 -2.47
CA ASP A 135 25.75 2.96 -2.29
C ASP A 135 25.02 2.71 -3.62
N VAL A 136 23.95 1.91 -3.55
CA VAL A 136 23.05 1.65 -4.66
C VAL A 136 21.69 2.26 -4.33
N VAL A 137 21.18 3.10 -5.22
CA VAL A 137 19.81 3.57 -5.17
C VAL A 137 18.97 2.75 -6.12
N VAL A 138 17.81 2.31 -5.65
CA VAL A 138 16.83 1.61 -6.47
C VAL A 138 15.59 2.44 -6.66
N GLY A 139 15.07 2.40 -7.88
CA GLY A 139 13.76 2.88 -8.23
C GLY A 139 12.81 1.69 -8.32
N TYR A 140 11.65 1.80 -7.70
CA TYR A 140 10.65 0.76 -7.68
C TYR A 140 9.26 1.31 -7.97
N ARG A 141 8.36 0.42 -8.37
CA ARG A 141 6.92 0.65 -8.46
C ARG A 141 6.19 -0.23 -7.45
N PHE A 142 5.03 0.22 -7.00
CA PHE A 142 4.15 -0.64 -6.20
C PHE A 142 3.26 -1.48 -7.14
N PRO A 143 2.95 -2.75 -6.80
CA PRO A 143 2.00 -3.56 -7.56
C PRO A 143 0.61 -2.94 -7.67
N ASN A 144 0.19 -2.18 -6.66
CA ASN A 144 -1.06 -1.43 -6.64
C ASN A 144 -1.01 -0.07 -7.39
N GLY A 145 0.07 0.19 -8.13
CA GLY A 145 0.32 1.44 -8.83
C GLY A 145 1.06 2.47 -7.97
N GLY A 146 1.70 3.43 -8.63
CA GLY A 146 2.61 4.36 -7.98
C GLY A 146 4.07 3.91 -7.99
N ASN A 147 4.94 4.75 -7.43
CA ASN A 147 6.38 4.51 -7.42
C ASN A 147 7.05 5.07 -6.17
N GLY A 148 8.29 4.67 -5.98
CA GLY A 148 9.16 5.20 -4.95
C GLY A 148 10.61 4.82 -5.21
N SER A 149 11.48 5.32 -4.35
CA SER A 149 12.91 5.05 -4.40
C SER A 149 13.43 4.81 -2.99
N ALA A 150 14.48 4.01 -2.90
CA ALA A 150 15.12 3.70 -1.63
C ALA A 150 16.60 3.36 -1.86
N TRP A 151 17.37 3.36 -0.79
CA TRP A 151 18.66 2.67 -0.81
C TRP A 151 18.42 1.17 -0.95
N LEU A 152 19.27 0.46 -1.68
CA LEU A 152 19.11 -0.99 -1.88
C LEU A 152 19.06 -1.74 -0.54
N GLY A 153 19.83 -1.31 0.46
CA GLY A 153 19.81 -1.89 1.81
C GLY A 153 18.52 -1.69 2.61
N GLU A 154 17.59 -0.86 2.13
CA GLU A 154 16.24 -0.69 2.70
C GLU A 154 15.21 -1.58 2.00
N VAL A 155 15.60 -2.28 0.94
CA VAL A 155 14.74 -3.20 0.20
C VAL A 155 15.09 -4.64 0.57
N GLU A 156 14.15 -5.34 1.15
CA GLU A 156 14.23 -6.78 1.36
C GLU A 156 13.84 -7.48 0.06
N LEU A 157 14.82 -7.89 -0.75
CA LEU A 157 14.57 -8.62 -2.01
C LEU A 157 14.08 -10.03 -1.74
N LEU A 158 13.04 -10.45 -2.45
CA LEU A 158 12.51 -11.80 -2.37
C LEU A 158 13.29 -12.76 -3.28
N SER A 159 13.38 -14.01 -2.85
CA SER A 159 13.79 -15.15 -3.67
C SER A 159 12.71 -15.53 -4.69
N GLU A 160 13.09 -16.29 -5.72
CA GLU A 160 12.15 -16.78 -6.74
C GLU A 160 11.02 -17.61 -6.12
N ASP A 161 11.34 -18.46 -5.14
CA ASP A 161 10.35 -19.28 -4.43
C ASP A 161 9.37 -18.42 -3.62
N GLU A 162 9.85 -17.36 -2.95
CA GLU A 162 8.99 -16.42 -2.23
C GLU A 162 8.08 -15.64 -3.19
N VAL A 163 8.59 -15.24 -4.36
CA VAL A 163 7.79 -14.58 -5.40
C VAL A 163 6.73 -15.53 -5.94
N ALA A 164 7.10 -16.77 -6.26
CA ALA A 164 6.16 -17.79 -6.72
C ALA A 164 5.07 -18.07 -5.68
N ALA A 165 5.42 -18.05 -4.39
CA ALA A 165 4.47 -18.25 -3.29
C ALA A 165 3.46 -17.11 -3.11
N LEU A 166 3.74 -15.90 -3.63
CA LEU A 166 2.74 -14.81 -3.65
C LEU A 166 1.56 -15.13 -4.56
N GLY A 167 1.78 -15.93 -5.61
CA GLY A 167 0.77 -16.23 -6.61
C GLY A 167 0.24 -14.99 -7.36
N PRO A 168 -0.89 -15.12 -8.07
CA PRO A 168 -1.52 -14.00 -8.75
C PRO A 168 -2.00 -12.94 -7.77
N GLN A 169 -1.70 -11.68 -8.07
CA GLN A 169 -2.12 -10.51 -7.30
C GLN A 169 -2.79 -9.49 -8.24
N PRO A 170 -3.92 -9.83 -8.89
CA PRO A 170 -4.52 -8.97 -9.90
C PRO A 170 -5.21 -7.77 -9.26
N PHE A 171 -5.05 -6.61 -9.88
CA PHE A 171 -5.71 -5.38 -9.47
C PHE A 171 -6.78 -4.97 -10.48
N PHE A 172 -7.90 -4.46 -9.98
CA PHE A 172 -8.77 -3.65 -10.83
C PHE A 172 -8.09 -2.30 -11.04
N TYR A 173 -8.00 -1.86 -12.29
CA TYR A 173 -7.54 -0.53 -12.63
C TYR A 173 -8.40 0.03 -13.75
N LYS A 174 -8.84 1.28 -13.59
CA LYS A 174 -9.50 2.02 -14.66
C LYS A 174 -9.13 3.49 -14.65
N LYS A 175 -9.04 4.03 -15.86
CA LYS A 175 -8.82 5.45 -16.14
C LYS A 175 -9.96 5.96 -17.03
N ALA A 176 -10.40 7.20 -16.79
CA ALA A 176 -11.20 7.95 -17.75
C ALA A 176 -10.85 9.44 -17.68
N THR A 177 -10.89 10.12 -18.83
CA THR A 177 -10.95 11.58 -18.90
C THR A 177 -12.41 12.00 -18.85
N VAL A 178 -12.80 12.68 -17.78
CA VAL A 178 -14.18 13.02 -17.48
C VAL A 178 -14.38 14.52 -17.69
N LYS A 179 -15.42 14.90 -18.44
CA LYS A 179 -15.79 16.32 -18.63
C LYS A 179 -16.54 16.86 -17.41
N ALA A 180 -15.86 16.95 -16.28
CA ALA A 180 -16.37 17.43 -15.00
C ALA A 180 -15.21 17.96 -14.13
N THR A 181 -15.51 18.79 -13.14
CA THR A 181 -14.54 19.23 -12.14
C THR A 181 -14.26 18.12 -11.12
N LYS A 182 -13.14 18.19 -10.38
CA LYS A 182 -12.88 17.25 -9.28
C LYS A 182 -13.96 17.31 -8.19
N GLU A 183 -14.55 18.49 -7.96
CA GLU A 183 -15.66 18.67 -7.02
C GLU A 183 -16.93 17.94 -7.47
N ASP A 184 -17.27 17.98 -8.77
CA ASP A 184 -18.41 17.25 -9.33
C ASP A 184 -18.21 15.73 -9.29
N ILE A 185 -16.99 15.27 -9.59
CA ILE A 185 -16.66 13.84 -9.50
C ILE A 185 -16.71 13.37 -8.05
N TRP A 186 -16.16 14.14 -7.10
CA TRP A 186 -16.27 13.78 -5.69
C TRP A 186 -17.73 13.74 -5.22
N ARG A 187 -18.55 14.71 -5.61
CA ARG A 187 -19.99 14.71 -5.33
C ARG A 187 -20.68 13.46 -5.88
N ALA A 188 -20.29 13.00 -7.07
CA ALA A 188 -20.81 11.75 -7.63
C ALA A 188 -20.35 10.54 -6.78
N ILE A 189 -19.10 10.51 -6.31
CA ILE A 189 -18.58 9.45 -5.43
C ILE A 189 -19.33 9.41 -4.10
N THR A 190 -19.55 10.56 -3.45
CA THR A 190 -20.22 10.64 -2.13
C THR A 190 -21.68 10.18 -2.17
N GLN A 191 -22.30 10.15 -3.35
CA GLN A 191 -23.64 9.62 -3.57
C GLN A 191 -23.68 8.10 -3.81
N THR A 192 -22.54 7.42 -3.82
CA THR A 192 -22.49 5.96 -4.00
C THR A 192 -22.53 5.21 -2.67
N ASP A 193 -22.98 3.96 -2.71
CA ASP A 193 -22.92 3.07 -1.54
C ASP A 193 -21.49 2.87 -1.02
N TYR A 194 -20.48 2.98 -1.89
CA TYR A 194 -19.07 2.90 -1.51
C TYR A 194 -18.68 3.99 -0.51
N ALA A 195 -18.98 5.26 -0.80
CA ALA A 195 -18.63 6.37 0.10
C ALA A 195 -19.37 6.27 1.45
N ARG A 196 -20.63 5.83 1.42
CA ARG A 196 -21.41 5.56 2.64
C ARG A 196 -20.73 4.47 3.48
N GLN A 197 -20.34 3.36 2.86
CA GLN A 197 -19.65 2.26 3.54
C GLN A 197 -18.30 2.69 4.11
N LEU A 198 -17.52 3.51 3.40
CA LEU A 198 -16.28 4.09 3.94
C LEU A 198 -16.55 4.98 5.15
N GLY A 199 -17.55 5.86 5.05
CA GLY A 199 -17.95 6.73 6.16
C GLY A 199 -18.35 5.93 7.41
N GLU A 200 -19.11 4.85 7.24
CA GLU A 200 -19.48 3.96 8.34
C GLU A 200 -18.27 3.22 8.91
N LYS A 201 -17.40 2.69 8.04
CA LYS A 201 -16.22 1.89 8.45
C LYS A 201 -15.20 2.68 9.26
N PHE A 202 -15.00 3.95 8.91
CA PHE A 202 -13.98 4.81 9.52
C PHE A 202 -14.53 5.83 10.52
N ASP A 203 -15.84 5.78 10.79
CA ASP A 203 -16.55 6.80 11.59
C ASP A 203 -16.32 8.23 11.05
N GLN A 204 -16.40 8.36 9.72
CA GLN A 204 -16.20 9.60 8.96
C GLN A 204 -17.40 9.94 8.06
N GLN A 205 -18.61 9.54 8.45
CA GLN A 205 -19.84 9.71 7.67
C GLN A 205 -20.04 11.19 7.29
N ALA A 206 -19.78 12.12 8.20
CA ALA A 206 -19.90 13.56 7.93
C ALA A 206 -18.94 14.05 6.83
N PHE A 207 -17.74 13.48 6.74
CA PHE A 207 -16.77 13.80 5.68
C PHE A 207 -17.25 13.28 4.33
N PHE A 208 -17.67 12.00 4.28
CA PHE A 208 -18.14 11.36 3.05
C PHE A 208 -19.55 11.79 2.62
N ALA A 209 -20.31 12.48 3.46
CA ALA A 209 -21.60 13.07 3.09
C ALA A 209 -21.50 14.52 2.58
N ALA A 210 -20.33 15.15 2.71
CA ALA A 210 -20.16 16.56 2.41
C ALA A 210 -19.49 16.80 1.05
N ASP A 211 -19.81 17.94 0.43
CA ASP A 211 -19.23 18.38 -0.84
C ASP A 211 -17.70 18.54 -0.74
N TRP A 212 -16.96 18.25 -1.82
CA TRP A 212 -15.51 18.45 -1.78
C TRP A 212 -15.12 19.92 -1.78
N THR A 213 -14.09 20.25 -1.00
CA THR A 213 -13.43 21.56 -1.03
C THR A 213 -11.92 21.36 -0.88
N SER A 214 -11.13 22.35 -1.30
CA SER A 214 -9.67 22.21 -1.34
C SER A 214 -8.99 22.10 0.03
N ASP A 215 -9.66 22.53 1.09
CA ASP A 215 -9.19 22.44 2.47
C ASP A 215 -9.56 21.12 3.16
N LYS A 216 -10.34 20.26 2.51
CA LYS A 216 -10.76 18.97 3.08
C LYS A 216 -9.63 17.96 3.02
N GLN A 217 -9.34 17.40 4.19
CA GLN A 217 -8.50 16.24 4.34
C GLN A 217 -8.92 15.43 5.57
N VAL A 218 -8.77 14.11 5.49
CA VAL A 218 -8.99 13.22 6.62
C VAL A 218 -7.98 12.09 6.59
N ARG A 219 -7.49 11.70 7.77
CA ARG A 219 -6.77 10.45 7.97
C ARG A 219 -7.78 9.40 8.40
N LEU A 220 -7.75 8.28 7.71
CA LEU A 220 -8.60 7.13 7.98
C LEU A 220 -7.80 6.13 8.80
N ASN A 221 -8.35 5.66 9.90
CA ASN A 221 -7.75 4.59 10.68
C ASN A 221 -8.85 3.75 11.31
N THR A 222 -8.74 2.43 11.18
CA THR A 222 -9.60 1.47 11.85
C THR A 222 -8.79 0.23 12.21
N GLU A 223 -9.03 -0.32 13.39
CA GLU A 223 -8.39 -1.53 13.87
C GLU A 223 -9.44 -2.37 14.60
N THR A 224 -9.65 -3.59 14.09
CA THR A 224 -10.60 -4.57 14.60
C THR A 224 -9.96 -5.96 14.56
N ASP A 225 -10.58 -6.95 15.20
CA ASP A 225 -10.06 -8.32 15.18
C ASP A 225 -9.98 -8.86 13.73
N GLY A 226 -8.75 -8.97 13.22
CA GLY A 226 -8.46 -9.51 11.89
C GLY A 226 -8.41 -8.48 10.74
N GLU A 227 -8.71 -7.20 11.01
CA GLU A 227 -8.61 -6.13 10.01
C GLU A 227 -8.02 -4.85 10.60
N ARG A 228 -6.99 -4.33 9.93
CA ARG A 228 -6.45 -2.98 10.16
C ARG A 228 -6.48 -2.21 8.86
N ALA A 229 -6.97 -0.98 8.87
CA ALA A 229 -6.89 -0.12 7.69
C ALA A 229 -6.40 1.28 8.05
N VAL A 230 -5.50 1.80 7.22
CA VAL A 230 -4.95 3.15 7.34
C VAL A 230 -5.05 3.85 6.00
N GLY A 231 -5.43 5.12 6.00
CA GLY A 231 -5.58 5.84 4.75
C GLY A 231 -5.58 7.34 4.90
N PHE A 232 -5.65 8.00 3.75
CA PHE A 232 -5.71 9.43 3.62
C PHE A 232 -6.64 9.77 2.46
N VAL A 233 -7.47 10.80 2.65
CA VAL A 233 -8.22 11.45 1.58
C VAL A 233 -7.98 12.94 1.70
N GLY A 234 -7.56 13.60 0.63
CA GLY A 234 -7.26 15.03 0.67
C GLY A 234 -6.68 15.56 -0.62
N LEU A 235 -6.42 16.87 -0.65
CA LEU A 235 -5.60 17.44 -1.71
C LEU A 235 -4.12 17.11 -1.50
N ASN A 236 -3.47 16.68 -2.56
CA ASN A 236 -2.04 16.44 -2.60
C ASN A 236 -1.45 17.01 -3.90
N PHE A 237 -0.61 18.04 -3.77
CA PHE A 237 -0.08 18.83 -4.89
C PHE A 237 -1.16 19.33 -5.88
N GLY A 238 -2.32 19.73 -5.36
CA GLY A 238 -3.44 20.23 -6.17
C GLY A 238 -4.39 19.15 -6.71
N ASN A 239 -4.08 17.87 -6.50
CA ASN A 239 -4.88 16.74 -6.96
C ASN A 239 -5.70 16.15 -5.82
N VAL A 240 -6.91 15.67 -6.09
CA VAL A 240 -7.65 14.87 -5.08
C VAL A 240 -7.03 13.49 -5.04
N TYR A 241 -6.63 13.06 -3.87
CA TYR A 241 -5.99 11.77 -3.64
C TYR A 241 -6.68 11.03 -2.49
N LEU A 242 -7.10 9.80 -2.74
CA LEU A 242 -7.51 8.82 -1.74
C LEU A 242 -6.57 7.63 -1.84
N HIS A 243 -6.02 7.21 -0.70
CA HIS A 243 -5.29 5.95 -0.57
C HIS A 243 -5.66 5.32 0.76
N ILE A 244 -6.20 4.12 0.70
CA ILE A 244 -6.49 3.30 1.87
C ILE A 244 -5.75 1.98 1.70
N ASP A 245 -4.92 1.63 2.67
CA ASP A 245 -4.32 0.31 2.80
C ASP A 245 -5.09 -0.49 3.85
N TYR A 246 -5.43 -1.72 3.52
CA TYR A 246 -6.08 -2.69 4.39
C TYR A 246 -5.12 -3.85 4.62
N ILE A 247 -4.97 -4.28 5.86
CA ILE A 247 -4.42 -5.60 6.20
C ILE A 247 -5.56 -6.42 6.75
N GLN A 248 -5.98 -7.43 6.00
CA GLN A 248 -7.01 -8.37 6.40
C GLN A 248 -6.41 -9.77 6.46
N ASN A 249 -6.42 -10.39 7.65
CA ASN A 249 -5.83 -11.72 7.87
C ASN A 249 -4.39 -11.86 7.35
N GLY A 250 -3.59 -10.80 7.48
CA GLY A 250 -2.20 -10.77 7.01
C GLY A 250 -2.00 -10.48 5.52
N VAL A 251 -3.08 -10.36 4.74
CA VAL A 251 -3.03 -9.99 3.32
C VAL A 251 -3.23 -8.48 3.16
N HIS A 252 -2.35 -7.85 2.38
CA HIS A 252 -2.40 -6.42 2.09
C HIS A 252 -3.26 -6.15 0.87
N TYR A 253 -4.26 -5.28 1.02
CA TYR A 253 -5.10 -4.72 -0.02
C TYR A 253 -4.99 -3.20 -0.01
N SER A 254 -5.36 -2.57 -1.11
CA SER A 254 -5.38 -1.13 -1.22
C SER A 254 -6.44 -0.65 -2.19
N GLU A 255 -6.94 0.55 -1.91
CA GLU A 255 -7.77 1.34 -2.80
C GLU A 255 -7.07 2.67 -3.02
N LYS A 256 -6.93 3.06 -4.28
CA LYS A 256 -6.29 4.31 -4.68
C LYS A 256 -7.18 5.04 -5.68
N LEU A 257 -7.37 6.33 -5.46
CA LEU A 257 -8.06 7.21 -6.39
C LEU A 257 -7.26 8.50 -6.56
N LEU A 258 -7.09 8.92 -7.81
CA LEU A 258 -6.47 10.18 -8.17
C LEU A 258 -7.34 10.93 -9.17
N MET A 259 -7.56 12.22 -8.91
CA MET A 259 -8.20 13.15 -9.83
C MET A 259 -7.21 14.25 -10.22
N LEU A 260 -6.92 14.33 -11.51
CA LEU A 260 -6.05 15.36 -12.11
C LEU A 260 -6.91 16.31 -12.95
N GLU A 261 -7.27 17.46 -12.40
CA GLU A 261 -8.10 18.43 -13.13
C GLU A 261 -7.27 19.25 -14.11
N ASN A 262 -7.69 19.25 -15.37
CA ASN A 262 -7.23 20.16 -16.41
C ASN A 262 -8.16 21.38 -16.48
N HIS A 263 -7.72 22.48 -15.87
CA HIS A 263 -8.48 23.74 -15.87
C HIS A 263 -8.64 24.36 -17.27
N GLY A 264 -7.80 24.00 -18.24
CA GLY A 264 -7.83 24.56 -19.59
C GLY A 264 -9.04 24.09 -20.40
N ASP A 265 -9.32 22.78 -20.39
CA ASP A 265 -10.43 22.17 -21.12
C ASP A 265 -11.59 21.71 -20.23
N LYS A 266 -11.49 21.97 -18.91
CA LYS A 266 -12.49 21.59 -17.89
C LYS A 266 -12.75 20.09 -17.86
N THR A 267 -11.69 19.31 -18.01
CA THR A 267 -11.73 17.86 -17.84
C THR A 267 -10.94 17.45 -16.61
N THR A 268 -11.22 16.27 -16.10
CA THR A 268 -10.49 15.66 -15.00
C THR A 268 -10.13 14.23 -15.39
N ASP A 269 -8.84 13.90 -15.33
CA ASP A 269 -8.36 12.53 -15.44
C ASP A 269 -8.62 11.83 -14.10
N LEU A 270 -9.56 10.88 -14.12
CA LEU A 270 -9.94 10.05 -12.98
C LEU A 270 -9.27 8.67 -13.11
N HIS A 271 -8.46 8.35 -12.11
CA HIS A 271 -7.79 7.06 -11.96
C HIS A 271 -8.32 6.35 -10.73
N PHE A 272 -8.62 5.06 -10.85
CA PHE A 272 -9.01 4.23 -9.72
C PHE A 272 -8.33 2.86 -9.80
N ALA A 273 -7.74 2.44 -8.69
CA ALA A 273 -7.18 1.11 -8.50
C ALA A 273 -7.72 0.48 -7.22
N SER A 274 -8.01 -0.82 -7.26
CA SER A 274 -8.44 -1.58 -6.09
C SER A 274 -7.95 -3.03 -6.18
N GLY A 275 -7.47 -3.59 -5.08
CA GLY A 275 -6.97 -4.97 -5.00
C GLY A 275 -5.77 -5.10 -4.08
N PRO A 276 -4.98 -6.19 -4.19
CA PRO A 276 -5.13 -7.26 -5.17
C PRO A 276 -6.32 -8.16 -4.84
N PHE A 277 -6.86 -8.89 -5.82
CA PHE A 277 -7.94 -9.86 -5.61
C PHE A 277 -7.51 -11.24 -6.09
N PRO A 278 -6.70 -11.97 -5.31
CA PRO A 278 -6.23 -13.30 -5.69
C PRO A 278 -7.42 -14.26 -5.95
N ASP A 279 -8.48 -14.11 -5.16
CA ASP A 279 -9.71 -14.87 -5.29
C ASP A 279 -10.84 -14.01 -5.90
N ASN A 280 -11.71 -14.65 -6.70
CA ASN A 280 -12.92 -14.03 -7.24
C ASN A 280 -12.70 -12.73 -8.05
N PHE A 281 -11.53 -12.54 -8.66
CA PHE A 281 -11.21 -11.34 -9.44
C PHE A 281 -12.29 -10.94 -10.46
N PRO A 282 -12.90 -11.85 -11.26
CA PRO A 282 -13.94 -11.47 -12.21
C PRO A 282 -15.15 -10.79 -11.55
N THR A 283 -15.52 -11.21 -10.35
CA THR A 283 -16.62 -10.63 -9.57
C THR A 283 -16.24 -9.23 -9.07
N GLN A 284 -15.03 -9.08 -8.52
CA GLN A 284 -14.53 -7.78 -8.05
C GLN A 284 -14.35 -6.79 -9.20
N GLN A 285 -13.81 -7.25 -10.33
CA GLN A 285 -13.66 -6.48 -11.54
C GLN A 285 -15.02 -5.94 -12.01
N LYS A 286 -16.06 -6.78 -12.09
CA LYS A 286 -17.41 -6.34 -12.48
C LYS A 286 -18.00 -5.34 -11.47
N LYS A 287 -17.81 -5.55 -10.18
CA LYS A 287 -18.27 -4.62 -9.13
C LYS A 287 -17.65 -3.24 -9.32
N TRP A 288 -16.32 -3.17 -9.46
CA TRP A 288 -15.61 -1.90 -9.61
C TRP A 288 -15.83 -1.24 -10.97
N GLU A 289 -16.00 -2.04 -12.03
CA GLU A 289 -16.37 -1.54 -13.36
C GLU A 289 -17.73 -0.82 -13.33
N ASN A 290 -18.73 -1.42 -12.65
CA ASN A 290 -20.05 -0.83 -12.50
C ASN A 290 -19.99 0.45 -11.67
N TRP A 291 -19.30 0.42 -10.51
CA TRP A 291 -19.14 1.60 -9.66
C TRP A 291 -18.43 2.75 -10.38
N PHE A 292 -17.33 2.46 -11.09
CA PHE A 292 -16.57 3.47 -11.82
C PHE A 292 -17.42 4.10 -12.93
N THR A 293 -18.18 3.28 -13.66
CA THR A 293 -19.08 3.76 -14.71
C THR A 293 -20.18 4.64 -14.13
N GLU A 294 -20.77 4.24 -13.00
CA GLU A 294 -21.78 5.05 -12.29
C GLU A 294 -21.22 6.42 -11.87
N VAL A 295 -20.01 6.46 -11.31
CA VAL A 295 -19.34 7.72 -10.92
C VAL A 295 -19.12 8.63 -12.14
N VAL A 296 -18.60 8.09 -13.24
CA VAL A 296 -18.38 8.85 -14.48
C VAL A 296 -19.70 9.43 -15.00
N GLU A 297 -20.74 8.61 -15.13
CA GLU A 297 -22.04 9.07 -15.63
C GLU A 297 -22.67 10.14 -14.72
N LYS A 298 -22.66 9.94 -13.40
CA LYS A 298 -23.22 10.90 -12.44
C LYS A 298 -22.48 12.23 -12.47
N SER A 299 -21.16 12.21 -12.54
CA SER A 299 -20.32 13.42 -12.53
C SER A 299 -20.57 14.35 -13.72
N GLN A 300 -20.98 13.79 -14.86
CA GLN A 300 -21.26 14.57 -16.07
C GLN A 300 -22.69 15.15 -16.09
N ARG A 301 -23.63 14.56 -15.34
CA ARG A 301 -25.03 15.04 -15.30
C ARG A 301 -25.19 16.33 -14.50
N THR A 302 -24.37 16.57 -13.48
CA THR A 302 -24.37 17.79 -12.65
C THR A 302 -23.87 19.04 -13.37
N SER A 303 -23.31 18.90 -14.57
CA SER A 303 -22.76 20.02 -15.35
C SER A 303 -23.72 20.62 -16.39
N LEU A 304 -24.95 20.09 -16.48
CA LEU A 304 -25.99 20.66 -17.34
C LEU A 304 -26.73 21.76 -16.56
N PRO A 305 -26.76 23.00 -17.04
CA PRO A 305 -27.63 24.01 -16.45
C PRO A 305 -29.09 23.64 -16.70
N ASP A 306 -29.91 23.78 -15.67
CA ASP A 306 -31.38 23.82 -15.78
C ASP A 306 -31.84 24.93 -16.75
#